data_AF-A0A4V0I8Q2-F1
#
_entry.id   AF-A0A4V0I8Q2-F1
#
_cell.length_a   1.000
_cell.length_b   1.000
_cell.length_c   1.000
_cell.angle_alpha   90.00
_cell.angle_beta   90.00
_cell.angle_gamma   90.00
#
_symmetry.space_group_name_H-M   'P 1'
#
loop_
_entity.id
_entity.type
_entity.pdbx_description
1 polymer ?
#
loop_
_entity_poly.entity_id
_entity_poly.type
_entity_poly.pdbx_seq_one_letter_code
_entity_poly.pdbx_strand_id
1 'polypeptide(L)'
;MPATTACAAARTVAFLSAPALWPAWPFLPVVRRAGGREDLGVVFDARAAGLTGRSSTVYLTNLYDLPATWAAFLALPRETYDGADEVAAAGWAID
;
A
#
# COMPACT_ATOMS: atom_id res chain seq x y z
N MET A 1 17.02 3.33 19.89
CA MET A 1 16.42 1.98 20.02
C MET A 1 15.95 1.55 18.63
N PRO A 2 16.69 0.70 17.89
CA PRO A 2 16.41 0.43 16.46
C PRO A 2 15.55 -0.83 16.19
N ALA A 3 14.86 -1.39 17.19
CA ALA A 3 14.06 -2.60 17.01
C ALA A 3 12.72 -2.40 16.27
N THR A 4 12.29 -1.16 16.04
CA THR A 4 10.92 -0.84 15.59
C THR A 4 10.73 -0.98 14.07
N THR A 5 11.73 -0.70 13.24
CA THR A 5 11.59 -0.66 11.78
C THR A 5 11.51 -2.05 11.14
N ALA A 6 12.29 -3.02 11.61
CA ALA A 6 12.30 -4.37 11.04
C ALA A 6 10.97 -5.12 11.33
N CYS A 7 10.42 -4.96 12.54
CA CYS A 7 9.12 -5.54 12.89
C CYS A 7 7.98 -4.91 12.08
N ALA A 8 8.01 -3.58 11.90
CA ALA A 8 7.03 -2.86 11.07
C ALA A 8 7.10 -3.26 9.59
N ALA A 9 8.31 -3.46 9.04
CA ALA A 9 8.50 -3.95 7.68
C ALA A 9 7.94 -5.37 7.51
N ALA A 10 8.27 -6.30 8.41
CA ALA A 10 7.73 -7.66 8.37
C ALA A 10 6.19 -7.69 8.48
N ARG A 11 5.61 -6.86 9.36
CA ARG A 11 4.16 -6.67 9.48
C ARG A 11 3.55 -6.21 8.15
N THR A 12 4.18 -5.23 7.51
CA THR A 12 3.73 -4.67 6.24
C THR A 12 3.76 -5.70 5.12
N VAL A 13 4.86 -6.46 5.00
CA VAL A 13 4.97 -7.54 4.01
C VAL A 13 3.88 -8.60 4.22
N ALA A 14 3.60 -8.98 5.47
CA ALA A 14 2.57 -9.96 5.79
C ALA A 14 1.17 -9.49 5.33
N PHE A 15 0.81 -8.24 5.59
CA PHE A 15 -0.47 -7.68 5.15
C PHE A 15 -0.53 -7.59 3.62
N LEU A 16 0.49 -7.06 2.96
CA LEU A 16 0.54 -6.96 1.50
C LEU A 16 0.43 -8.32 0.80
N SER A 17 0.95 -9.39 1.44
CA SER A 17 0.91 -10.75 0.89
C SER A 17 -0.42 -11.47 1.13
N ALA A 18 -1.21 -11.01 2.10
CA ALA A 18 -2.45 -11.66 2.52
C ALA A 18 -3.63 -10.67 2.59
N PRO A 19 -4.37 -10.46 1.49
CA PRO A 19 -5.57 -9.60 1.46
C PRO A 19 -6.64 -9.94 2.49
N ALA A 20 -6.70 -11.20 2.95
CA ALA A 20 -7.60 -11.63 4.03
C ALA A 20 -7.33 -10.93 5.37
N LEU A 21 -6.17 -10.28 5.55
CA LEU A 21 -5.83 -9.51 6.75
C LEU A 21 -6.29 -8.05 6.68
N TRP A 22 -6.82 -7.58 5.53
CA TRP A 22 -7.08 -6.16 5.30
C TRP A 22 -8.36 -5.70 6.00
N PRO A 23 -8.28 -4.72 6.93
CA PRO A 23 -9.46 -4.24 7.65
C PRO A 23 -10.46 -3.51 6.75
N ALA A 24 -9.98 -2.89 5.67
CA ALA A 24 -10.76 -2.07 4.75
C ALA A 24 -10.79 -2.66 3.33
N TRP A 25 -10.85 -4.00 3.22
CA TRP A 25 -10.91 -4.68 1.92
C TRP A 25 -11.99 -4.04 1.01
N PRO A 26 -11.67 -3.70 -0.25
CA PRO A 26 -10.50 -4.16 -1.03
C PRO A 26 -9.28 -3.22 -1.00
N PHE A 27 -9.17 -2.35 0.00
CA PHE A 27 -8.09 -1.37 0.13
C PHE A 27 -7.24 -1.60 1.39
N LEU A 28 -5.94 -1.36 1.26
CA LEU A 28 -4.98 -1.36 2.36
C LEU A 28 -4.29 0.01 2.41
N PRO A 29 -4.58 0.84 3.42
CA PRO A 29 -3.85 2.09 3.61
C PRO A 29 -2.42 1.81 4.04
N VAL A 30 -1.47 2.58 3.51
CA VAL A 30 -0.06 2.57 3.86
C VAL A 30 0.44 4.00 4.03
N VAL A 31 1.43 4.18 4.90
CA VAL A 31 2.05 5.46 5.20
C VAL A 31 3.55 5.34 4.99
N ARG A 32 4.17 6.33 4.35
CA ARG A 32 5.62 6.45 4.28
C ARG A 32 6.05 7.74 4.96
N ARG A 33 6.97 7.62 5.93
CA ARG A 33 7.49 8.76 6.69
C ARG A 33 8.90 9.07 6.22
N ALA A 34 9.11 10.23 5.61
CA ALA A 34 10.41 10.66 5.12
C ALA A 34 10.65 12.15 5.37
N GLY A 35 11.78 12.51 5.97
CA GLY A 35 12.20 13.91 6.13
C GLY A 35 11.20 14.81 6.84
N GLY A 36 10.44 14.28 7.81
CA GLY A 36 9.40 15.01 8.55
C GLY A 36 8.08 15.20 7.79
N ARG A 37 7.91 14.56 6.63
CA ARG A 37 6.66 14.49 5.87
C ARG A 37 6.07 13.08 5.92
N GLU A 38 4.74 13.01 5.86
CA GLU A 38 3.99 11.77 5.74
C GLU A 38 3.36 11.71 4.35
N ASP A 39 3.74 10.72 3.57
CA ASP A 39 3.07 10.36 2.33
C ASP A 39 1.98 9.33 2.65
N LEU A 40 0.78 9.54 2.12
CA LEU A 40 -0.33 8.59 2.22
C LEU A 40 -0.45 7.79 0.93
N GLY A 41 -0.68 6.49 1.06
CA GLY A 41 -0.85 5.58 -0.04
C GLY A 41 -1.95 4.56 0.23
N VAL A 42 -2.49 4.01 -0.86
CA VAL A 42 -3.45 2.91 -0.82
C VAL A 42 -2.98 1.82 -1.77
N VAL A 43 -2.85 0.61 -1.25
CA VAL A 43 -2.75 -0.61 -2.06
C VAL A 43 -4.15 -1.18 -2.25
N PHE A 44 -4.43 -1.71 -3.43
CA PHE A 44 -5.71 -2.32 -3.77
C PHE A 44 -5.52 -3.79 -4.14
N ASP A 45 -6.50 -4.63 -3.82
CA ASP A 45 -6.48 -6.05 -4.15
C ASP A 45 -6.73 -6.26 -5.64
N ALA A 46 -5.68 -6.08 -6.42
CA ALA A 46 -5.69 -6.26 -7.86
C ALA A 46 -6.14 -7.67 -8.29
N ARG A 47 -5.90 -8.70 -7.46
CA ARG A 47 -6.28 -10.07 -7.76
C ARG A 47 -7.79 -10.23 -7.72
N ALA A 48 -8.46 -9.62 -6.74
CA ALA A 48 -9.92 -9.59 -6.67
C ALA A 48 -10.56 -8.86 -7.87
N ALA A 49 -9.88 -7.88 -8.45
CA ALA A 49 -10.30 -7.22 -9.69
C ALA A 49 -9.89 -7.94 -10.99
N GLY A 50 -9.21 -9.09 -10.91
CA GLY A 50 -8.69 -9.79 -12.08
C GLY A 50 -7.56 -9.03 -12.82
N LEU A 51 -6.90 -8.09 -12.15
CA LEU A 51 -5.79 -7.31 -12.69
C LEU A 51 -4.45 -7.94 -12.32
N THR A 52 -3.64 -8.25 -13.33
CA THR A 52 -2.26 -8.73 -13.16
C THR A 52 -1.28 -7.55 -13.06
N GLY A 53 -0.14 -7.76 -12.39
CA GLY A 53 0.94 -6.77 -12.32
C GLY A 53 0.65 -5.53 -11.45
N ARG A 54 -0.43 -5.54 -10.65
CA ARG A 54 -0.83 -4.41 -9.77
C ARG A 54 -0.95 -4.76 -8.29
N SER A 55 -0.57 -5.98 -7.89
CA SER A 55 -0.65 -6.43 -6.49
C SER A 55 0.34 -5.71 -5.56
N SER A 56 1.35 -5.05 -6.11
CA SER A 56 2.36 -4.27 -5.38
C SER A 56 2.44 -2.84 -5.91
N THR A 57 1.27 -2.25 -6.14
CA THR A 57 1.12 -0.86 -6.57
C THR A 57 0.52 -0.02 -5.45
N VAL A 58 1.22 1.04 -5.05
CA VAL A 58 0.75 2.04 -4.09
C VAL A 58 0.22 3.24 -4.87
N TYR A 59 -1.07 3.53 -4.74
CA TYR A 59 -1.68 4.75 -5.29
C TYR A 59 -1.54 5.87 -4.25
N LEU A 60 -0.97 7.00 -4.64
CA LEU A 60 -0.72 8.14 -3.75
C LEU A 60 -2.01 8.91 -3.51
N THR A 61 -2.74 8.50 -2.47
CA THR A 61 -4.01 9.10 -2.07
C THR A 61 -4.33 8.77 -0.62
N ASN A 62 -5.33 9.44 -0.08
CA ASN A 62 -5.94 9.11 1.20
C ASN A 62 -7.12 8.14 0.98
N LEU A 63 -7.24 7.11 1.83
CA LEU A 63 -8.38 6.19 1.83
C LEU A 63 -9.74 6.90 1.93
N TYR A 64 -9.80 8.03 2.63
CA TYR A 64 -11.02 8.83 2.78
C TYR A 64 -11.32 9.76 1.59
N ASP A 65 -10.38 9.90 0.65
CA ASP A 65 -10.48 10.76 -0.54
C ASP A 65 -10.37 9.93 -1.83
N LEU A 66 -10.88 8.68 -1.79
CA LEU A 66 -10.89 7.82 -2.95
C LEU A 66 -11.86 8.35 -4.03
N PRO A 67 -11.44 8.37 -5.31
CA PRO A 67 -12.33 8.73 -6.40
C PRO A 67 -13.54 7.79 -6.50
N ALA A 68 -14.70 8.35 -6.84
CA ALA A 68 -15.95 7.59 -6.95
C ALA A 68 -15.99 6.61 -8.14
N THR A 69 -15.01 6.64 -9.04
CA THR A 69 -14.97 5.79 -10.23
C THR A 69 -13.66 5.03 -10.37
N TRP A 70 -13.76 3.82 -10.91
CA TRP A 70 -12.62 2.94 -11.12
C TRP A 70 -11.57 3.54 -12.07
N ALA A 71 -12.02 4.19 -13.15
CA ALA A 71 -11.14 4.85 -14.11
C ALA A 71 -10.33 5.97 -13.45
N ALA A 72 -10.96 6.78 -12.59
CA ALA A 72 -10.28 7.84 -11.86
C ALA A 72 -9.29 7.29 -10.83
N PHE A 73 -9.65 6.21 -10.11
CA PHE A 73 -8.74 5.54 -9.18
C PHE A 73 -7.47 5.02 -9.88
N LEU A 74 -7.62 4.32 -11.01
CA LEU A 74 -6.48 3.78 -11.76
C LEU A 74 -5.59 4.87 -12.40
N ALA A 75 -6.12 6.08 -12.58
CA ALA A 75 -5.41 7.23 -13.11
C ALA A 75 -4.63 8.01 -12.03
N LEU A 76 -4.79 7.69 -10.75
CA LEU A 76 -4.05 8.35 -9.66
C LEU A 76 -2.53 8.16 -9.83
N PRO A 77 -1.72 9.13 -9.37
CA PRO A 77 -0.28 8.95 -9.23
C PRO A 77 0.01 7.69 -8.41
N ARG A 78 0.99 6.90 -8.83
CA ARG A 78 1.26 5.60 -8.20
C ARG A 78 2.73 5.22 -8.30
N GLU A 79 3.16 4.42 -7.36
CA GLU A 79 4.45 3.74 -7.34
C GLU A 79 4.19 2.23 -7.49
N THR A 80 4.79 1.61 -8.50
CA THR A 80 4.69 0.16 -8.73
C THR A 80 6.01 -0.50 -8.37
N TYR A 81 5.93 -1.60 -7.63
CA TYR A 81 7.05 -2.40 -7.19
C TYR A 81 6.89 -3.84 -7.65
N ASP A 82 7.98 -4.61 -7.61
CA ASP A 82 7.97 -6.01 -8.03
C ASP A 82 7.36 -6.94 -6.95
N GLY A 83 7.30 -6.47 -5.70
CA GLY A 83 6.76 -7.27 -4.60
C GLY A 83 6.50 -6.51 -3.30
N ALA A 84 5.92 -7.22 -2.33
CA ALA A 84 5.62 -6.69 -1.00
C ALA A 84 6.88 -6.25 -0.23
N ASP A 85 7.98 -6.98 -0.37
CA ASP A 85 9.27 -6.65 0.26
C ASP A 85 9.83 -5.32 -0.24
N GLU A 86 9.66 -5.02 -1.53
CA GLU A 86 10.10 -3.75 -2.11
C GLU A 86 9.24 -2.57 -1.66
N VAL A 87 7.92 -2.76 -1.51
CA VAL A 87 7.02 -1.76 -0.92
C VAL A 87 7.50 -1.40 0.49
N ALA A 88 7.81 -2.41 1.31
CA ALA A 88 8.32 -2.21 2.66
C ALA A 88 9.73 -1.58 2.67
N ALA A 89 10.62 -2.00 1.77
CA ALA A 89 11.96 -1.43 1.63
C ALA A 89 11.94 0.03 1.16
N ALA A 90 10.94 0.42 0.36
CA ALA A 90 10.68 1.81 -0.02
C ALA A 90 10.14 2.67 1.14
N GLY A 91 9.93 2.07 2.33
CA GLY A 91 9.53 2.77 3.55
C GLY A 91 8.02 2.92 3.72
N TRP A 92 7.22 2.31 2.83
CA TRP A 92 5.78 2.18 3.08
C TRP A 92 5.55 1.19 4.22
N ALA A 93 4.70 1.58 5.16
CA ALA A 93 4.31 0.76 6.28
C ALA A 93 2.80 0.78 6.43
N ILE A 94 2.24 -0.34 6.86
CA ILE A 94 0.92 -0.29 7.50
C ILE A 94 1.10 0.36 8.88
N ASP A 95 0.25 1.31 9.23
CA ASP A 95 0.24 1.94 10.56
C ASP A 95 -1.12 1.71 11.21
#